data_AF-G3JUH9-F1
#
_entry.id   AF-G3JUH9-F1
#
_cell.length_a   1.000
_cell.length_b   1.000
_cell.length_c   1.000
_cell.angle_alpha   90.00
_cell.angle_beta   90.00
_cell.angle_gamma   90.00
#
_symmetry.space_group_name_H-M   'P 1'
#
loop_
_entity.id
_entity.type
_entity.pdbx_description
1 polymer ?
#
loop_
_entity_poly.entity_id
_entity_poly.type
_entity_poly.pdbx_seq_one_letter_code
_entity_poly.pdbx_strand_id
1 'polypeptide(L)'
;MALIKRKTTIPIPSVFDFAASAEQDFGYPYTMMERLPGHQVSNGLARSIPLQYHAKIAKQLASVFSELQNLTFSRIGRIWCGDNADGPAEVISMAWHAAPGPLETSLEYFYYQRQEENRQVMALHSSADPEWLTACWVLKSALPYMIIEDRVRGPFPLCHLDLHYGNMLFDEDYNLTGIVDWSNAQAAPLEQLSVCPEFVAFPGLSGEKNRPILELRKLVLQALEEMEKTQTKRPPIDQPDLDMTEKRRSSSTFDALTSLVPRHDEPALTSLYDQFILYGASIMEQASTQERGFALAPALQQAYLRRLDVVNRGFSGFNTEQGLKVLPQILPDPEQTRAILFGSNDACLPDAANGQHVPLDQYKKNLVQLVTHPALEAHKPRLLLVTPPPIEERRLDHRVKSQGYLKLNRSNVVTKQYADAAREVAKEMKVGCVDLWTAFMSKAGWKPGDPLYGSQDLPENDVIRALIHDGLHFTPEAYEIFYKEVIKVISTTWPDEMPEKLPYIIPAWDDGAAWAAEGLKMGKDNVVRHD
;
A
#
# COMPACT_ATOMS: atom_id res chain seq x y z
N MET A 1 34.76 -11.49 18.06
CA MET A 1 34.30 -12.22 19.27
C MET A 1 34.80 -11.58 20.57
N ALA A 2 36.12 -11.38 20.75
CA ALA A 2 36.66 -10.75 21.97
C ALA A 2 36.00 -9.41 22.34
N LEU A 3 35.75 -8.54 21.35
CA LEU A 3 35.04 -7.27 21.54
C LEU A 3 33.63 -7.46 22.13
N ILE A 4 32.86 -8.40 21.58
CA ILE A 4 31.48 -8.70 22.03
C ILE A 4 31.51 -9.17 23.48
N LYS A 5 32.40 -10.11 23.82
CA LYS A 5 32.56 -10.64 25.19
C LYS A 5 32.89 -9.55 26.20
N ARG A 6 33.69 -8.56 25.81
CA ARG A 6 34.10 -7.43 26.67
C ARG A 6 33.03 -6.36 26.86
N LYS A 7 32.10 -6.22 25.90
CA LYS A 7 31.17 -5.08 25.82
C LYS A 7 29.70 -5.47 26.00
N THR A 8 29.39 -6.76 26.01
CA THR A 8 28.03 -7.30 26.09
C THR A 8 27.97 -8.48 27.06
N THR A 9 26.75 -8.85 27.43
CA THR A 9 26.38 -10.04 28.19
C THR A 9 25.90 -11.18 27.29
N ILE A 10 25.93 -10.98 25.96
CA ILE A 10 25.55 -12.00 24.98
C ILE A 10 26.40 -13.26 25.22
N PRO A 11 25.77 -14.44 25.38
CA PRO A 11 26.50 -15.66 25.62
C PRO A 11 27.21 -16.08 24.32
N ILE A 12 28.53 -15.90 24.28
CA ILE A 12 29.39 -16.31 23.17
C ILE A 12 30.62 -17.06 23.70
N PRO A 13 31.25 -17.92 22.90
CA PRO A 13 32.39 -18.69 23.37
C PRO A 13 33.61 -17.80 23.58
N SER A 14 34.35 -18.10 24.63
CA SER A 14 35.66 -17.50 24.90
C SER A 14 36.67 -18.03 23.88
N VAL A 15 37.44 -17.14 23.25
CA VAL A 15 38.52 -17.53 22.33
C VAL A 15 39.77 -17.77 23.17
N PHE A 16 40.36 -18.97 23.06
CA PHE A 16 41.60 -19.33 23.76
C PHE A 16 42.84 -19.04 22.93
N ASP A 17 42.75 -19.31 21.62
CA ASP A 17 43.84 -19.09 20.69
C ASP A 17 43.29 -18.98 19.25
N PHE A 18 43.98 -18.28 18.37
CA PHE A 18 43.61 -18.19 16.96
C PHE A 18 44.81 -17.79 16.09
N ALA A 19 44.79 -18.23 14.83
CA ALA A 19 45.71 -17.74 13.81
C ALA A 19 44.92 -17.38 12.55
N ALA A 20 45.10 -16.14 12.07
CA ALA A 20 44.50 -15.70 10.81
C ALA A 20 45.33 -16.10 9.58
N SER A 21 46.65 -16.28 9.74
CA SER A 21 47.58 -16.66 8.68
C SER A 21 47.79 -18.18 8.65
N ALA A 22 48.01 -18.70 7.44
CA ALA A 22 48.44 -20.09 7.22
C ALA A 22 49.97 -20.27 7.36
N GLU A 23 50.73 -19.19 7.56
CA GLU A 23 52.21 -19.21 7.61
C GLU A 23 52.79 -19.72 8.94
N GLN A 24 51.96 -20.07 9.89
CA GLN A 24 52.36 -20.68 11.16
C GLN A 24 52.46 -22.22 11.05
N ASP A 25 53.14 -22.88 11.99
CA ASP A 25 53.52 -24.30 11.91
C ASP A 25 52.35 -25.28 11.67
N PHE A 26 51.14 -24.96 12.16
CA PHE A 26 49.93 -25.75 11.96
C PHE A 26 49.36 -25.64 10.52
N GLY A 27 49.81 -24.66 9.72
CA GLY A 27 49.61 -24.59 8.26
C GLY A 27 48.23 -24.15 7.79
N TYR A 28 47.32 -23.82 8.71
CA TYR A 28 45.95 -23.38 8.40
C TYR A 28 45.51 -22.27 9.36
N PRO A 29 44.62 -21.34 8.92
CA PRO A 29 43.92 -20.46 9.84
C PRO A 29 43.03 -21.27 10.79
N TYR A 30 43.01 -20.92 12.06
CA TYR A 30 42.21 -21.62 13.07
C TYR A 30 41.71 -20.67 14.17
N THR A 31 40.67 -21.11 14.86
CA THR A 31 40.21 -20.52 16.13
C THR A 31 39.93 -21.64 17.11
N MET A 32 40.65 -21.64 18.23
CA MET A 32 40.39 -22.51 19.37
C MET A 32 39.54 -21.74 20.39
N MET A 33 38.39 -22.29 20.74
CA MET A 33 37.41 -21.59 21.56
C MET A 33 36.65 -22.53 22.49
N GLU A 34 36.00 -21.94 23.49
CA GLU A 34 35.13 -22.60 24.45
C GLU A 34 33.99 -23.36 23.76
N ARG A 35 33.74 -24.60 24.19
CA ARG A 35 32.54 -25.33 23.82
C ARG A 35 31.40 -24.92 24.75
N LEU A 36 30.47 -24.12 24.25
CA LEU A 36 29.29 -23.71 25.00
C LEU A 36 28.34 -24.89 25.29
N PRO A 37 27.63 -24.89 26.42
CA PRO A 37 26.58 -25.86 26.71
C PRO A 37 25.33 -25.60 25.87
N GLY A 38 24.37 -26.52 25.91
CA GLY A 38 23.09 -26.41 25.22
C GLY A 38 23.01 -27.12 23.88
N HIS A 39 21.85 -27.00 23.22
CA HIS A 39 21.53 -27.62 21.94
C HIS A 39 20.84 -26.64 21.00
N GLN A 40 20.96 -26.88 19.69
CA GLN A 40 20.21 -26.15 18.66
C GLN A 40 18.79 -26.70 18.58
N VAL A 41 17.84 -25.85 18.21
CA VAL A 41 16.50 -26.31 17.81
C VAL A 41 16.46 -26.60 16.30
N SER A 42 15.49 -27.36 15.82
CA SER A 42 15.53 -27.91 14.46
C SER A 42 14.70 -27.18 13.41
N ASN A 43 13.67 -26.41 13.80
CA ASN A 43 12.67 -25.89 12.86
C ASN A 43 12.19 -24.47 13.22
N GLY A 44 13.11 -23.55 13.50
CA GLY A 44 12.79 -22.19 13.92
C GLY A 44 12.29 -22.10 15.37
N LEU A 45 12.55 -20.96 16.00
CA LEU A 45 12.27 -20.74 17.42
C LEU A 45 10.77 -20.85 17.71
N ALA A 46 9.94 -20.13 16.96
CA ALA A 46 8.49 -20.06 17.20
C ALA A 46 7.76 -21.40 17.08
N ARG A 47 8.28 -22.33 16.27
CA ARG A 47 7.64 -23.63 16.02
C ARG A 47 8.21 -24.74 16.89
N SER A 48 9.50 -24.69 17.19
CA SER A 48 10.19 -25.75 17.92
C SER A 48 10.05 -25.59 19.44
N ILE A 49 9.90 -24.36 19.91
CA ILE A 49 9.90 -24.04 21.33
C ILE A 49 8.45 -23.97 21.84
N PRO A 50 8.11 -24.63 22.97
CA PRO A 50 6.77 -24.57 23.56
C PRO A 50 6.33 -23.14 23.88
N LEU A 51 5.04 -22.86 23.63
CA LEU A 51 4.42 -21.53 23.76
C LEU A 51 4.70 -20.85 25.11
N GLN A 52 4.73 -21.62 26.20
CA GLN A 52 5.00 -21.10 27.55
C GLN A 52 6.37 -20.41 27.70
N TYR A 53 7.35 -20.72 26.83
CA TYR A 53 8.68 -20.11 26.83
C TYR A 53 8.82 -18.95 25.83
N HIS A 54 7.81 -18.67 25.00
CA HIS A 54 7.93 -17.66 23.93
C HIS A 54 8.24 -16.26 24.48
N ALA A 55 7.57 -15.84 25.57
CA ALA A 55 7.86 -14.55 26.20
C ALA A 55 9.30 -14.47 26.75
N LYS A 56 9.82 -15.59 27.29
CA LYS A 56 11.18 -15.69 27.80
C LYS A 56 12.21 -15.53 26.67
N ILE A 57 12.05 -16.30 25.60
CA ILE A 57 12.97 -16.25 24.45
C ILE A 57 12.85 -14.92 23.72
N ALA A 58 11.65 -14.38 23.59
CA ALA A 58 11.45 -13.05 23.01
C ALA A 58 12.28 -11.99 23.76
N LYS A 59 12.25 -12.02 25.09
CA LYS A 59 13.06 -11.14 25.93
C LYS A 59 14.57 -11.39 25.76
N GLN A 60 15.00 -12.64 25.63
CA GLN A 60 16.41 -12.96 25.40
C GLN A 60 16.91 -12.47 24.04
N LEU A 61 16.12 -12.65 22.97
CA LEU A 61 16.41 -12.12 21.65
C LEU A 61 16.42 -10.59 21.64
N ALA A 62 15.44 -9.95 22.30
CA ALA A 62 15.40 -8.50 22.44
C ALA A 62 16.66 -7.96 23.13
N SER A 63 17.17 -8.66 24.16
CA SER A 63 18.44 -8.30 24.81
C SER A 63 19.60 -8.37 23.83
N VAL A 64 19.70 -9.45 23.03
CA VAL A 64 20.74 -9.61 22.01
C VAL A 64 20.70 -8.47 21.00
N PHE A 65 19.53 -8.14 20.44
CA PHE A 65 19.37 -7.04 19.50
C PHE A 65 19.72 -5.68 20.12
N SER A 66 19.24 -5.41 21.34
CA SER A 66 19.53 -4.15 22.06
C SER A 66 21.03 -3.99 22.33
N GLU A 67 21.71 -5.06 22.74
CA GLU A 67 23.15 -5.05 23.00
C GLU A 67 23.97 -4.90 21.71
N LEU A 68 23.62 -5.59 20.64
CA LEU A 68 24.25 -5.44 19.33
C LEU A 68 24.05 -4.04 18.73
N GLN A 69 22.84 -3.47 18.88
CA GLN A 69 22.56 -2.08 18.49
C GLN A 69 23.49 -1.08 19.20
N ASN A 70 23.90 -1.37 20.43
CA ASN A 70 24.79 -0.50 21.19
C ASN A 70 26.25 -0.59 20.77
N LEU A 71 26.65 -1.65 20.07
CA LEU A 71 27.99 -1.78 19.52
C LEU A 71 28.05 -1.08 18.17
N THR A 72 28.16 0.24 18.19
CA THR A 72 28.13 1.05 16.97
C THR A 72 29.51 1.50 16.49
N PHE A 73 29.61 1.76 15.19
CA PHE A 73 30.82 2.19 14.49
C PHE A 73 30.53 3.35 13.55
N SER A 74 31.56 4.13 13.21
CA SER A 74 31.43 5.32 12.36
C SER A 74 31.23 4.99 10.88
N ARG A 75 31.72 3.83 10.43
CA ARG A 75 31.69 3.35 9.04
C ARG A 75 31.22 1.90 8.97
N ILE A 76 30.86 1.45 7.77
CA ILE A 76 30.43 0.07 7.50
C ILE A 76 31.65 -0.75 7.07
N GLY A 77 31.87 -1.91 7.69
CA GLY A 77 33.00 -2.78 7.40
C GLY A 77 33.29 -3.81 8.48
N ARG A 78 34.29 -4.65 8.23
CA ARG A 78 34.76 -5.67 9.19
C ARG A 78 35.46 -5.01 10.37
N ILE A 79 35.37 -5.64 11.54
CA ILE A 79 36.00 -5.13 12.75
C ILE A 79 37.35 -5.81 12.95
N TRP A 80 38.39 -5.00 13.09
CA TRP A 80 39.75 -5.42 13.37
C TRP A 80 40.21 -4.89 14.72
N CYS A 81 40.86 -5.73 15.53
CA CYS A 81 41.36 -5.36 16.85
C CYS A 81 42.85 -5.68 17.00
N GLY A 82 43.63 -5.57 15.92
CA GLY A 82 45.02 -6.00 15.87
C GLY A 82 45.20 -7.52 15.80
N ASP A 83 46.43 -7.95 15.55
CA ASP A 83 46.77 -9.37 15.32
C ASP A 83 46.47 -10.27 16.54
N ASN A 84 46.56 -9.71 17.75
CA ASN A 84 46.26 -10.42 19.00
C ASN A 84 44.82 -10.18 19.51
N ALA A 85 43.98 -9.47 18.74
CA ALA A 85 42.61 -9.09 19.10
C ALA A 85 42.44 -8.30 20.42
N ASP A 86 43.49 -7.63 20.88
CA ASP A 86 43.57 -6.83 22.11
C ASP A 86 43.65 -5.31 21.87
N GLY A 87 43.89 -4.90 20.62
CA GLY A 87 43.96 -3.52 20.19
C GLY A 87 42.62 -2.76 20.16
N PRO A 88 42.66 -1.46 19.86
CA PRO A 88 41.44 -0.68 19.61
C PRO A 88 40.68 -1.25 18.41
N ALA A 89 39.36 -1.07 18.40
CA ALA A 89 38.55 -1.54 17.28
C ALA A 89 38.65 -0.55 16.10
N GLU A 90 39.03 -1.08 14.95
CA GLU A 90 39.12 -0.37 13.68
C GLU A 90 38.16 -0.99 12.67
N VAL A 91 37.54 -0.15 11.83
CA VAL A 91 36.70 -0.62 10.72
C VAL A 91 37.56 -0.76 9.48
N ILE A 92 37.66 -1.98 8.96
CA ILE A 92 38.41 -2.33 7.75
C ILE A 92 37.46 -2.78 6.63
N SER A 93 37.98 -2.86 5.40
CA SER A 93 37.21 -3.25 4.21
C SER A 93 36.59 -4.65 4.35
N MET A 94 35.42 -4.84 3.72
CA MET A 94 34.70 -6.12 3.74
C MET A 94 35.40 -7.18 2.86
N ALA A 95 35.29 -8.46 3.23
CA ALA A 95 36.00 -9.54 2.53
C ALA A 95 35.40 -9.87 1.15
N TRP A 96 34.09 -9.72 0.96
CA TRP A 96 33.41 -10.03 -0.32
C TRP A 96 33.53 -8.92 -1.37
N HIS A 97 34.14 -7.78 -1.00
CA HIS A 97 34.52 -6.71 -1.91
C HIS A 97 35.80 -6.05 -1.38
N ALA A 98 36.98 -6.55 -1.79
CA ALA A 98 38.26 -5.90 -1.49
C ALA A 98 38.31 -4.42 -1.93
N ALA A 99 37.36 -3.99 -2.77
CA ALA A 99 36.97 -2.60 -2.94
C ALA A 99 35.49 -2.52 -3.42
N PRO A 100 34.73 -1.50 -3.02
CA PRO A 100 35.10 -0.43 -2.08
C PRO A 100 34.68 -0.74 -0.63
N GLY A 101 35.49 -0.26 0.33
CA GLY A 101 35.20 -0.31 1.76
C GLY A 101 36.39 0.18 2.59
N PRO A 102 36.23 0.65 3.85
CA PRO A 102 34.95 0.81 4.58
C PRO A 102 34.01 1.79 3.87
N LEU A 103 32.69 1.59 4.02
CA LEU A 103 31.67 2.42 3.37
C LEU A 103 31.13 3.48 4.33
N GLU A 104 30.65 4.59 3.77
CA GLU A 104 30.16 5.74 4.53
C GLU A 104 28.65 5.73 4.74
N THR A 105 27.91 5.02 3.87
CA THR A 105 26.46 5.10 3.84
C THR A 105 25.77 3.75 3.65
N SER A 106 24.57 3.61 4.21
CA SER A 106 23.69 2.46 3.95
C SER A 106 23.38 2.30 2.46
N LEU A 107 23.21 3.42 1.73
CA LEU A 107 22.93 3.38 0.30
C LEU A 107 24.07 2.75 -0.50
N GLU A 108 25.33 3.08 -0.18
CA GLU A 108 26.49 2.41 -0.79
C GLU A 108 26.48 0.91 -0.53
N TYR A 109 26.25 0.51 0.73
CA TYR A 109 26.22 -0.90 1.12
C TYR A 109 25.20 -1.69 0.30
N PHE A 110 23.94 -1.24 0.28
CA PHE A 110 22.88 -1.92 -0.45
C PHE A 110 23.05 -1.83 -1.97
N TYR A 111 23.63 -0.74 -2.48
CA TYR A 111 23.96 -0.62 -3.90
C TYR A 111 24.99 -1.66 -4.33
N TYR A 112 26.10 -1.81 -3.61
CA TYR A 112 27.14 -2.77 -3.96
C TYR A 112 26.64 -4.21 -3.82
N GLN A 113 25.91 -4.52 -2.74
CA GLN A 113 25.27 -5.81 -2.55
C GLN A 113 24.34 -6.15 -3.73
N ARG A 114 23.41 -5.24 -4.08
CA ARG A 114 22.46 -5.45 -5.19
C ARG A 114 23.15 -5.59 -6.53
N GLN A 115 24.23 -4.85 -6.76
CA GLN A 115 25.00 -4.96 -8.00
C GLN A 115 25.66 -6.32 -8.14
N GLU A 116 26.19 -6.89 -7.05
CA GLU A 116 26.77 -8.23 -7.07
C GLU A 116 25.71 -9.32 -7.26
N GLU A 117 24.60 -9.24 -6.53
CA GLU A 117 23.44 -10.13 -6.71
C GLU A 117 22.93 -10.08 -8.16
N ASN A 118 22.82 -8.87 -8.76
CA ASN A 118 22.43 -8.73 -10.15
C ASN A 118 23.43 -9.39 -11.12
N ARG A 119 24.74 -9.31 -10.87
CA ARG A 119 25.74 -10.03 -11.70
C ARG A 119 25.56 -11.54 -11.60
N GLN A 120 25.31 -12.06 -10.40
CA GLN A 120 25.09 -13.49 -10.18
C GLN A 120 23.81 -13.97 -10.88
N VAL A 121 22.72 -13.21 -10.76
CA VAL A 121 21.46 -13.47 -11.47
C VAL A 121 21.69 -13.50 -12.99
N MET A 122 22.43 -12.52 -13.53
CA MET A 122 22.75 -12.45 -14.97
C MET A 122 23.74 -13.52 -15.45
N ALA A 123 24.50 -14.13 -14.53
CA ALA A 123 25.36 -15.27 -14.84
C ALA A 123 24.58 -16.59 -14.85
N LEU A 124 23.58 -16.72 -13.97
CA LEU A 124 22.71 -17.90 -13.85
C LEU A 124 21.60 -17.92 -14.90
N HIS A 125 21.08 -16.75 -15.25
CA HIS A 125 20.01 -16.53 -16.21
C HIS A 125 20.59 -15.73 -17.37
N SER A 126 20.34 -16.14 -18.61
CA SER A 126 20.91 -15.48 -19.79
C SER A 126 20.74 -13.97 -19.70
N SER A 127 21.83 -13.21 -19.83
CA SER A 127 21.82 -11.74 -19.76
C SER A 127 20.97 -11.06 -20.84
N ALA A 128 20.36 -11.84 -21.75
CA ALA A 128 19.44 -11.39 -22.79
C ALA A 128 17.96 -11.58 -22.41
N ASP A 129 17.64 -12.21 -21.27
CA ASP A 129 16.26 -12.42 -20.83
C ASP A 129 15.65 -11.11 -20.28
N PRO A 130 14.62 -10.54 -20.95
CA PRO A 130 14.03 -9.27 -20.56
C PRO A 130 13.38 -9.29 -19.17
N GLU A 131 12.88 -10.45 -18.70
CA GLU A 131 12.21 -10.55 -17.40
C GLU A 131 13.22 -10.39 -16.26
N TRP A 132 14.35 -11.09 -16.35
CA TRP A 132 15.43 -10.97 -15.36
C TRP A 132 16.08 -9.60 -15.40
N LEU A 133 16.26 -9.00 -16.59
CA LEU A 133 16.76 -7.64 -16.72
C LEU A 133 15.83 -6.64 -16.05
N THR A 134 14.52 -6.79 -16.26
CA THR A 134 13.50 -5.95 -15.63
C THR A 134 13.51 -6.13 -14.11
N ALA A 135 13.57 -7.37 -13.62
CA ALA A 135 13.64 -7.66 -12.18
C ALA A 135 14.87 -7.02 -11.53
N CYS A 136 16.06 -7.17 -12.14
CA CYS A 136 17.29 -6.52 -11.67
C CYS A 136 17.18 -4.99 -11.67
N TRP A 137 16.54 -4.40 -12.68
CA TRP A 137 16.30 -2.96 -12.75
C TRP A 137 15.34 -2.49 -11.67
N VAL A 138 14.22 -3.19 -11.46
CA VAL A 138 13.22 -2.86 -10.42
C VAL A 138 13.85 -2.94 -9.04
N LEU A 139 14.53 -4.05 -8.71
CA LEU A 139 15.16 -4.23 -7.39
C LEU A 139 16.27 -3.21 -7.13
N LYS A 140 17.02 -2.82 -8.16
CA LYS A 140 18.02 -1.76 -8.05
C LYS A 140 17.38 -0.37 -7.90
N SER A 141 16.28 -0.11 -8.58
CA SER A 141 15.55 1.16 -8.49
C SER A 141 14.81 1.31 -7.15
N ALA A 142 14.51 0.20 -6.48
CA ALA A 142 13.86 0.17 -5.18
C ALA A 142 14.80 0.49 -3.99
N LEU A 143 16.13 0.55 -4.20
CA LEU A 143 17.11 0.74 -3.13
C LEU A 143 16.87 1.97 -2.24
N PRO A 144 16.50 3.16 -2.74
CA PRO A 144 16.27 4.31 -1.88
C PRO A 144 15.11 4.12 -0.89
N TYR A 145 14.16 3.23 -1.20
CA TYR A 145 12.96 3.00 -0.39
C TYR A 145 13.18 2.02 0.77
N MET A 146 14.30 1.29 0.79
CA MET A 146 14.64 0.39 1.90
C MET A 146 15.57 1.03 2.95
N ILE A 147 16.04 2.25 2.71
CA ILE A 147 16.98 2.93 3.61
C ILE A 147 16.23 3.63 4.74
N ILE A 148 16.71 3.47 5.97
CA ILE A 148 16.28 4.26 7.11
C ILE A 148 16.95 5.64 7.03
N GLU A 149 16.20 6.64 6.59
CA GLU A 149 16.70 7.97 6.19
C GLU A 149 17.58 8.65 7.26
N ASP A 150 17.18 8.58 8.52
CA ASP A 150 17.91 9.21 9.62
C ASP A 150 19.11 8.39 10.13
N ARG A 151 19.33 7.20 9.55
CA ARG A 151 20.47 6.30 9.81
C ARG A 151 21.34 6.07 8.58
N VAL A 152 21.12 6.78 7.47
CA VAL A 152 21.90 6.64 6.22
C VAL A 152 23.40 6.72 6.45
N ARG A 153 23.86 7.60 7.35
CA ARG A 153 25.29 7.82 7.70
C ARG A 153 25.64 7.23 9.07
N GLY A 154 24.87 6.25 9.53
CA GLY A 154 25.08 5.59 10.81
C GLY A 154 24.59 6.40 12.03
N PRO A 155 25.11 6.11 13.23
CA PRO A 155 26.19 5.15 13.49
C PRO A 155 25.72 3.72 13.18
N PHE A 156 26.64 2.85 12.77
CA PHE A 156 26.35 1.52 12.21
C PHE A 156 26.53 0.44 13.29
N PRO A 157 25.49 -0.34 13.64
CA PRO A 157 25.61 -1.38 14.65
C PRO A 157 26.42 -2.60 14.16
N LEU A 158 26.95 -3.37 15.10
CA LEU A 158 27.50 -4.69 14.83
C LEU A 158 26.38 -5.67 14.49
N CYS A 159 26.39 -6.17 13.26
CA CYS A 159 25.42 -7.14 12.78
C CYS A 159 26.07 -8.52 12.67
N HIS A 160 25.37 -9.57 13.11
CA HIS A 160 25.83 -10.95 12.97
C HIS A 160 25.73 -11.45 11.51
N LEU A 161 24.73 -10.96 10.76
CA LEU A 161 24.41 -11.31 9.37
C LEU A 161 24.01 -12.77 9.10
N ASP A 162 23.94 -13.60 10.15
CA ASP A 162 23.47 -14.98 10.07
C ASP A 162 22.83 -15.41 11.40
N LEU A 163 22.05 -14.52 11.99
CA LEU A 163 21.43 -14.75 13.30
C LEU A 163 20.11 -15.52 13.12
N HIS A 164 20.18 -16.84 13.21
CA HIS A 164 19.02 -17.73 13.14
C HIS A 164 19.12 -18.86 14.16
N TYR A 165 18.05 -19.65 14.29
CA TYR A 165 17.94 -20.73 15.29
C TYR A 165 19.09 -21.76 15.27
N GLY A 166 19.75 -21.94 14.12
CA GLY A 166 20.88 -22.86 13.96
C GLY A 166 22.16 -22.32 14.59
N ASN A 167 22.28 -21.00 14.74
CA ASN A 167 23.43 -20.36 15.38
C ASN A 167 23.14 -20.01 16.86
N MET A 168 22.04 -20.53 17.42
CA MET A 168 21.64 -20.32 18.82
C MET A 168 21.62 -21.64 19.58
N LEU A 169 22.12 -21.62 20.82
CA LEU A 169 22.13 -22.76 21.74
C LEU A 169 21.21 -22.49 22.93
N PHE A 170 20.44 -23.49 23.32
CA PHE A 170 19.52 -23.43 24.45
C PHE A 170 19.77 -24.58 25.44
N ASP A 171 19.61 -24.32 26.73
CA ASP A 171 19.52 -25.40 27.73
C ASP A 171 18.11 -26.02 27.77
N GLU A 172 17.90 -27.00 28.64
CA GLU A 172 16.61 -27.70 28.82
C GLU A 172 15.46 -26.78 29.26
N ASP A 173 15.78 -25.64 29.88
CA ASP A 173 14.82 -24.62 30.31
C ASP A 173 14.65 -23.49 29.27
N TYR A 174 15.19 -23.67 28.06
CA TYR A 174 15.22 -22.68 26.98
C TYR A 174 15.88 -21.36 27.38
N ASN A 175 16.91 -21.38 28.23
CA ASN A 175 17.81 -20.23 28.35
C ASN A 175 18.75 -20.21 27.15
N LEU A 176 18.87 -19.06 26.48
CA LEU A 176 19.92 -18.85 25.49
C LEU A 176 21.29 -18.95 26.18
N THR A 177 22.06 -19.96 25.79
CA THR A 177 23.37 -20.32 26.36
C THR A 177 24.52 -20.08 25.38
N GLY A 178 24.21 -19.77 24.12
CA GLY A 178 25.22 -19.48 23.11
C GLY A 178 24.70 -18.87 21.83
N ILE A 179 25.46 -17.94 21.26
CA ILE A 179 25.40 -17.51 19.86
C ILE A 179 26.75 -17.80 19.23
N VAL A 180 26.74 -18.56 18.14
CA VAL A 180 27.93 -19.08 17.45
C VAL A 180 27.96 -18.64 15.99
N ASP A 181 29.04 -18.98 15.28
CA ASP A 181 29.25 -18.64 13.86
C ASP A 181 29.23 -17.14 13.52
N TRP A 182 30.18 -16.41 14.10
CA TRP A 182 30.36 -14.98 13.88
C TRP A 182 31.13 -14.64 12.58
N SER A 183 31.20 -15.56 11.61
CA SER A 183 32.12 -15.48 10.47
C SER A 183 31.89 -14.28 9.55
N ASN A 184 30.63 -13.80 9.47
CA ASN A 184 30.24 -12.65 8.64
C ASN A 184 29.97 -11.37 9.45
N ALA A 185 30.25 -11.38 10.75
CA ALA A 185 29.89 -10.26 11.60
C ALA A 185 30.68 -8.99 11.26
N GLN A 186 29.98 -7.86 11.14
CA GLN A 186 30.55 -6.59 10.72
C GLN A 186 29.71 -5.39 11.16
N ALA A 187 30.29 -4.19 11.15
CA ALA A 187 29.49 -2.97 11.22
C ALA A 187 28.69 -2.83 9.93
N ALA A 188 27.37 -2.75 10.03
CA ALA A 188 26.48 -2.71 8.87
C ALA A 188 25.30 -1.76 9.09
N PRO A 189 24.50 -1.44 8.05
CA PRO A 189 23.27 -0.68 8.19
C PRO A 189 22.33 -1.28 9.26
N LEU A 190 21.59 -0.43 9.98
CA LEU A 190 20.64 -0.87 11.03
C LEU A 190 19.58 -1.84 10.50
N GLU A 191 19.23 -1.66 9.23
CA GLU A 191 18.39 -2.53 8.44
C GLU A 191 18.85 -3.99 8.51
N GLN A 192 20.17 -4.25 8.43
CA GLN A 192 20.75 -5.59 8.50
C GLN A 192 20.69 -6.22 9.90
N LEU A 193 20.71 -5.41 10.96
CA LEU A 193 20.47 -5.92 12.31
C LEU A 193 19.04 -6.46 12.46
N SER A 194 18.12 -5.92 11.67
CA SER A 194 16.68 -6.22 11.76
C SER A 194 16.26 -7.40 10.86
N VAL A 195 17.15 -7.89 9.99
CA VAL A 195 16.88 -9.08 9.15
C VAL A 195 17.18 -10.34 9.97
N CYS A 196 16.14 -10.89 10.60
CA CYS A 196 16.20 -12.15 11.35
C CYS A 196 15.21 -13.17 10.75
N PRO A 197 15.69 -14.32 10.22
CA PRO A 197 14.83 -15.36 9.64
C PRO A 197 13.73 -15.86 10.58
N GLU A 198 13.97 -15.82 11.89
CA GLU A 198 12.99 -16.23 12.92
C GLU A 198 11.71 -15.41 12.92
N PHE A 199 11.75 -14.24 12.29
CA PHE A 199 10.61 -13.35 12.22
C PHE A 199 9.88 -13.47 10.90
N VAL A 200 10.45 -14.05 9.84
CA VAL A 200 9.88 -13.97 8.48
C VAL A 200 8.61 -14.84 8.34
N ALA A 201 7.49 -14.18 8.01
CA ALA A 201 6.27 -14.87 7.60
C ALA A 201 6.37 -15.23 6.10
N PHE A 202 5.96 -16.45 5.74
CA PHE A 202 6.07 -16.93 4.37
C PHE A 202 4.71 -16.77 3.66
N PRO A 203 4.62 -15.98 2.56
CA PRO A 203 3.36 -15.74 1.84
C PRO A 203 2.67 -17.01 1.32
N GLY A 204 3.43 -18.08 1.05
CA GLY A 204 2.88 -19.37 0.62
C GLY A 204 2.31 -20.24 1.75
N LEU A 205 2.39 -19.81 3.02
CA LEU A 205 1.85 -20.54 4.16
C LEU A 205 0.52 -19.94 4.64
N SER A 206 -0.36 -20.79 5.19
CA SER A 206 -1.61 -20.32 5.78
C SER A 206 -1.36 -19.39 6.98
N GLY A 207 -2.32 -18.51 7.28
CA GLY A 207 -2.26 -17.63 8.44
C GLY A 207 -2.03 -18.39 9.75
N GLU A 208 -2.60 -19.58 9.90
CA GLU A 208 -2.35 -20.45 11.06
C GLU A 208 -0.90 -20.92 11.17
N LYS A 209 -0.24 -21.21 10.04
CA LYS A 209 1.18 -21.64 10.03
C LYS A 209 2.15 -20.47 10.24
N ASN A 210 1.74 -19.25 9.91
CA ASN A 210 2.50 -18.03 10.17
C ASN A 210 2.24 -17.46 11.57
N ARG A 211 1.11 -17.79 12.20
CA ARG A 211 0.69 -17.23 13.51
C ARG A 211 1.77 -17.32 14.60
N PRO A 212 2.43 -18.46 14.85
CA PRO A 212 3.43 -18.54 15.92
C PRO A 212 4.62 -17.60 15.69
N ILE A 213 5.03 -17.43 14.43
CA ILE A 213 6.14 -16.54 14.04
C ILE A 213 5.75 -15.09 14.31
N LEU A 214 4.54 -14.69 13.92
CA LEU A 214 4.02 -13.34 14.13
C LEU A 214 3.83 -13.03 15.63
N GLU A 215 3.37 -13.99 16.42
CA GLU A 215 3.22 -13.86 17.87
C GLU A 215 4.58 -13.71 18.57
N LEU A 216 5.58 -14.55 18.22
CA LEU A 216 6.93 -14.43 18.76
C LEU A 216 7.55 -13.08 18.37
N ARG A 217 7.42 -12.67 17.10
CA ARG A 217 7.89 -11.37 16.61
C ARG A 217 7.28 -10.22 17.42
N LYS A 218 5.97 -10.26 17.69
CA LYS A 218 5.28 -9.24 18.49
C LYS A 218 5.84 -9.15 19.91
N LEU A 219 6.10 -10.29 20.56
CA LEU A 219 6.70 -10.33 21.89
C LEU A 219 8.12 -9.74 21.89
N VAL A 220 8.92 -10.02 20.86
CA VAL A 220 10.27 -9.44 20.71
C VAL A 220 10.19 -7.93 20.57
N LEU A 221 9.29 -7.43 19.71
CA LEU A 221 9.08 -6.00 19.52
C LEU A 221 8.67 -5.31 20.82
N GLN A 222 7.75 -5.88 21.59
CA GLN A 222 7.35 -5.34 22.90
C GLN A 222 8.52 -5.27 23.88
N ALA A 223 9.30 -6.34 23.99
CA ALA A 223 10.48 -6.37 24.86
C ALA A 223 11.56 -5.36 24.42
N LEU A 224 11.77 -5.20 23.11
CA LEU A 224 12.69 -4.20 22.55
C LEU A 224 12.24 -2.78 22.88
N GLU A 225 10.96 -2.47 22.67
CA GLU A 225 10.40 -1.15 22.96
C GLU A 225 10.64 -0.74 24.43
N GLU A 226 10.46 -1.68 25.35
CA GLU A 226 10.73 -1.47 26.78
C GLU A 226 12.22 -1.24 27.07
N MET A 227 13.11 -2.05 26.48
CA MET A 227 14.56 -1.93 26.69
C MET A 227 15.10 -0.62 26.14
N GLU A 228 14.66 -0.21 24.95
CA GLU A 228 15.17 0.97 24.26
C GLU A 228 14.70 2.29 24.90
N LYS A 229 13.57 2.30 25.61
CA LYS A 229 13.08 3.47 26.38
C LYS A 229 14.08 3.99 27.41
N THR A 230 14.94 3.12 27.93
CA THR A 230 15.91 3.45 29.00
C THR A 230 17.35 3.55 28.51
N GLN A 231 17.55 3.42 27.20
CA GLN A 231 18.87 3.27 26.61
C GLN A 231 19.58 4.62 26.42
N THR A 232 20.83 4.70 26.89
CA THR A 232 21.68 5.87 26.71
C THR A 232 22.46 5.78 25.40
N LYS A 233 22.44 6.84 24.60
CA LYS A 233 23.26 6.94 23.38
C LYS A 233 24.74 6.93 23.77
N ARG A 234 25.53 6.13 23.07
CA ARG A 234 26.99 6.04 23.23
C ARG A 234 27.67 6.46 21.92
N PRO A 235 28.87 7.06 21.99
CA PRO A 235 29.66 7.30 20.79
C PRO A 235 30.06 5.98 20.11
N PRO A 236 30.33 6.01 18.80
CA PRO A 236 30.90 4.86 18.09
C PRO A 236 32.20 4.35 18.74
N ILE A 237 32.42 3.04 18.74
CA ILE A 237 33.56 2.41 19.42
C ILE A 237 34.89 2.84 18.80
N ASP A 238 34.93 3.07 17.49
CA ASP A 238 36.07 3.55 16.72
C ASP A 238 36.25 5.09 16.78
N GLN A 239 35.33 5.81 17.43
CA GLN A 239 35.39 7.27 17.64
C GLN A 239 34.85 7.65 19.03
N PRO A 240 35.56 7.30 20.12
CA PRO A 240 35.06 7.44 21.49
C PRO A 240 34.87 8.89 21.94
N ASP A 241 35.56 9.85 21.31
CA ASP A 241 35.53 11.27 21.65
C ASP A 241 34.44 12.06 20.89
N LEU A 242 33.63 11.39 20.07
CA LEU A 242 32.58 12.05 19.28
C LEU A 242 31.47 12.58 20.19
N ASP A 243 31.18 13.88 20.11
CA ASP A 243 30.06 14.49 20.82
C ASP A 243 28.71 14.00 20.27
N MET A 244 27.87 13.50 21.17
CA MET A 244 26.55 12.94 20.86
C MET A 244 25.40 13.88 21.26
N THR A 245 25.68 15.08 21.83
CA THR A 245 24.68 16.01 22.36
C THR A 245 23.80 16.68 21.30
N GLU A 246 24.29 16.88 20.07
CA GLU A 246 23.53 17.53 18.99
C GLU A 246 22.66 16.58 18.14
N LYS A 247 22.76 15.26 18.33
CA LYS A 247 22.05 14.29 17.47
C LYS A 247 20.60 14.10 17.90
N ARG A 248 19.66 14.54 17.02
CA ARG A 248 18.20 14.25 17.08
C ARG A 248 17.92 12.78 17.40
N ARG A 249 16.70 12.48 17.89
CA ARG A 249 16.22 11.09 18.03
C ARG A 249 16.44 10.38 16.69
N SER A 250 17.13 9.24 16.74
CA SER A 250 17.51 8.45 15.58
C SER A 250 16.81 7.09 15.67
N SER A 251 16.32 6.55 14.55
CA SER A 251 15.60 5.28 14.49
C SER A 251 16.35 4.16 15.20
N SER A 252 15.65 3.34 15.98
CA SER A 252 16.18 2.19 16.72
C SER A 252 15.92 0.85 16.02
N THR A 253 16.33 -0.27 16.62
CA THR A 253 16.06 -1.62 16.10
C THR A 253 14.58 -1.93 16.21
N PHE A 254 13.87 -1.43 17.23
CA PHE A 254 12.41 -1.45 17.25
C PHE A 254 11.81 -0.72 16.02
N ASP A 255 12.25 0.51 15.74
CA ASP A 255 11.74 1.30 14.59
C ASP A 255 12.05 0.59 13.25
N ALA A 256 13.22 -0.05 13.15
CA ALA A 256 13.62 -0.80 11.96
C ALA A 256 12.86 -2.13 11.79
N LEU A 257 12.67 -2.89 12.87
CA LEU A 257 11.90 -4.15 12.83
C LEU A 257 10.40 -3.89 12.58
N THR A 258 9.87 -2.75 13.02
CA THR A 258 8.49 -2.35 12.75
C THR A 258 8.30 -1.85 11.31
N SER A 259 9.27 -1.16 10.72
CA SER A 259 9.20 -0.70 9.33
C SER A 259 9.32 -1.83 8.29
N LEU A 260 10.01 -2.93 8.65
CA LEU A 260 10.11 -4.16 7.85
C LEU A 260 8.84 -5.04 7.89
N VAL A 261 7.84 -4.66 8.69
CA VAL A 261 6.51 -5.28 8.65
C VAL A 261 5.78 -4.64 7.47
N PRO A 262 5.32 -5.40 6.44
CA PRO A 262 4.23 -4.90 5.62
C PRO A 262 3.11 -4.67 6.62
N ARG A 263 2.86 -3.39 6.90
CA ARG A 263 1.90 -3.00 7.92
C ARG A 263 0.51 -3.37 7.39
N HIS A 264 0.16 -4.64 7.53
CA HIS A 264 -1.19 -5.14 7.26
C HIS A 264 -2.21 -4.47 8.19
N ASP A 265 -1.71 -3.89 9.30
CA ASP A 265 -2.46 -3.14 10.30
C ASP A 265 -2.06 -1.65 10.40
N GLU A 266 -1.24 -1.09 9.48
CA GLU A 266 -1.40 0.36 9.28
C GLU A 266 -2.74 0.49 8.57
N PRO A 267 -3.71 1.26 9.10
CA PRO A 267 -4.83 1.66 8.26
C PRO A 267 -4.21 2.23 7.00
N ALA A 268 -4.48 1.62 5.85
CA ALA A 268 -3.94 2.04 4.56
C ALA A 268 -4.25 3.51 4.39
N LEU A 269 -3.30 4.37 4.79
CA LEU A 269 -3.47 5.80 5.04
C LEU A 269 -4.94 6.20 4.99
N THR A 270 -5.74 5.77 5.98
CA THR A 270 -7.20 5.86 5.86
C THR A 270 -7.51 7.32 5.63
N SER A 271 -7.97 7.64 4.41
CA SER A 271 -8.58 8.91 4.07
C SER A 271 -9.36 9.45 5.26
N LEU A 272 -8.94 10.62 5.75
CA LEU A 272 -9.65 11.35 6.79
C LEU A 272 -11.12 11.63 6.39
N TYR A 273 -11.39 11.66 5.09
CA TYR A 273 -12.69 11.92 4.50
C TYR A 273 -13.38 10.62 4.06
N ASP A 274 -14.65 10.49 4.43
CA ASP A 274 -15.60 9.59 3.78
C ASP A 274 -15.63 9.86 2.27
N GLN A 275 -15.89 8.84 1.47
CA GLN A 275 -15.77 8.86 0.00
C GLN A 275 -17.14 8.70 -0.69
N PHE A 276 -17.34 9.52 -1.72
CA PHE A 276 -18.37 9.35 -2.75
C PHE A 276 -17.70 8.80 -4.02
N ILE A 277 -17.92 7.52 -4.30
CA ILE A 277 -17.31 6.81 -5.42
C ILE A 277 -18.19 6.91 -6.67
N LEU A 278 -17.62 7.43 -7.75
CA LEU A 278 -18.22 7.44 -9.08
C LEU A 278 -17.76 6.18 -9.81
N TYR A 279 -18.59 5.16 -9.85
CA TYR A 279 -18.26 3.85 -10.41
C TYR A 279 -18.96 3.62 -11.75
N GLY A 280 -18.27 3.09 -12.76
CA GLY A 280 -18.96 2.69 -13.97
C GLY A 280 -18.08 2.66 -15.20
N ALA A 281 -18.70 2.88 -16.36
CA ALA A 281 -18.02 2.82 -17.64
C ALA A 281 -17.42 4.17 -18.11
N SER A 282 -17.31 4.38 -19.41
CA SER A 282 -16.66 5.54 -20.03
C SER A 282 -17.31 6.89 -19.70
N ILE A 283 -18.65 6.95 -19.52
CA ILE A 283 -19.34 8.18 -19.08
C ILE A 283 -18.86 8.59 -17.67
N MET A 284 -18.59 7.61 -16.81
CA MET A 284 -18.07 7.86 -15.46
C MET A 284 -16.56 8.15 -15.52
N GLU A 285 -15.79 7.46 -16.37
CA GLU A 285 -14.36 7.76 -16.56
C GLU A 285 -14.16 9.21 -17.02
N GLN A 286 -14.96 9.64 -17.99
CA GLN A 286 -14.95 11.00 -18.52
C GLN A 286 -15.63 12.02 -17.60
N ALA A 287 -16.23 11.62 -16.47
CA ALA A 287 -16.85 12.54 -15.52
C ALA A 287 -15.87 13.53 -14.89
N SER A 288 -14.56 13.31 -15.05
CA SER A 288 -13.50 14.21 -14.61
C SER A 288 -12.88 15.08 -15.72
N THR A 289 -13.26 14.90 -16.99
CA THR A 289 -12.63 15.64 -18.08
C THR A 289 -13.03 17.12 -18.06
N GLN A 290 -12.05 18.00 -17.90
CA GLN A 290 -12.27 19.45 -17.97
C GLN A 290 -12.00 20.03 -19.36
N GLU A 291 -11.46 19.22 -20.30
CA GLU A 291 -11.11 19.67 -21.65
C GLU A 291 -12.31 20.24 -22.43
N ARG A 292 -13.52 19.82 -22.07
CA ARG A 292 -14.77 20.24 -22.73
C ARG A 292 -15.57 21.25 -21.91
N GLY A 293 -15.25 21.49 -20.64
CA GLY A 293 -15.99 22.39 -19.75
C GLY A 293 -16.52 21.70 -18.49
N PHE A 294 -17.80 21.93 -18.17
CA PHE A 294 -18.46 21.36 -16.98
C PHE A 294 -18.37 19.83 -16.98
N ALA A 295 -18.02 19.28 -15.81
CA ALA A 295 -17.90 17.84 -15.60
C ALA A 295 -18.44 17.46 -14.21
N LEU A 296 -18.98 16.25 -14.09
CA LEU A 296 -19.68 15.81 -12.88
C LEU A 296 -18.76 15.71 -11.66
N ALA A 297 -17.59 15.09 -11.79
CA ALA A 297 -16.72 14.83 -10.64
C ALA A 297 -16.19 16.14 -10.02
N PRO A 298 -15.65 17.12 -10.79
CA PRO A 298 -15.25 18.40 -10.23
C PRO A 298 -16.40 19.18 -9.60
N ALA A 299 -17.61 19.11 -10.16
CA ALA A 299 -18.78 19.77 -9.58
C ALA A 299 -19.18 19.16 -8.23
N LEU A 300 -19.15 17.82 -8.11
CA LEU A 300 -19.37 17.13 -6.84
C LEU A 300 -18.24 17.42 -5.84
N GLN A 301 -16.97 17.45 -6.27
CA GLN A 301 -15.83 17.81 -5.42
C GLN A 301 -15.97 19.21 -4.85
N GLN A 302 -16.40 20.17 -5.68
CA GLN A 302 -16.66 21.53 -5.25
C GLN A 302 -17.81 21.59 -4.22
N ALA A 303 -18.90 20.85 -4.46
CA ALA A 303 -20.04 20.82 -3.54
C ALA A 303 -19.66 20.22 -2.18
N TYR A 304 -18.91 19.11 -2.17
CA TYR A 304 -18.52 18.36 -0.98
C TYR A 304 -17.16 18.75 -0.39
N LEU A 305 -16.61 19.91 -0.80
CA LEU A 305 -15.30 20.38 -0.35
C LEU A 305 -15.20 20.38 1.19
N ARG A 306 -14.14 19.76 1.73
CA ARG A 306 -13.89 19.56 3.17
C ARG A 306 -14.95 18.74 3.91
N ARG A 307 -15.79 17.99 3.20
CA ARG A 307 -16.86 17.16 3.76
C ARG A 307 -16.65 15.70 3.36
N LEU A 308 -16.46 15.44 2.07
CA LEU A 308 -16.23 14.11 1.49
C LEU A 308 -15.21 14.21 0.35
N ASP A 309 -14.50 13.11 0.10
CA ASP A 309 -13.73 12.93 -1.13
C ASP A 309 -14.61 12.37 -2.23
N VAL A 310 -14.51 12.91 -3.45
CA VAL A 310 -15.17 12.32 -4.62
C VAL A 310 -14.14 11.59 -5.45
N VAL A 311 -14.31 10.28 -5.58
CA VAL A 311 -13.33 9.36 -6.16
C VAL A 311 -13.88 8.78 -7.46
N ASN A 312 -13.19 9.02 -8.57
CA ASN A 312 -13.57 8.47 -9.86
C ASN A 312 -12.98 7.04 -10.04
N ARG A 313 -13.86 6.08 -10.32
CA ARG A 313 -13.58 4.68 -10.68
C ARG A 313 -14.33 4.30 -11.95
N GLY A 314 -14.27 5.15 -12.96
CA GLY A 314 -14.76 4.86 -14.29
C GLY A 314 -13.76 4.01 -15.10
N PHE A 315 -14.28 3.01 -15.81
CA PHE A 315 -13.53 2.09 -16.65
C PHE A 315 -14.14 2.03 -18.05
N SER A 316 -13.52 2.74 -18.99
CA SER A 316 -14.01 2.84 -20.36
C SER A 316 -14.17 1.46 -20.98
N GLY A 317 -15.35 1.26 -21.58
CA GLY A 317 -15.70 0.01 -22.23
C GLY A 317 -16.29 -1.09 -21.36
N PHE A 318 -16.36 -0.93 -20.03
CA PHE A 318 -16.84 -1.97 -19.13
C PHE A 318 -18.36 -2.22 -19.19
N ASN A 319 -18.77 -3.48 -19.08
CA ASN A 319 -20.14 -3.90 -18.81
C ASN A 319 -20.32 -4.36 -17.33
N THR A 320 -21.53 -4.74 -16.92
CA THR A 320 -21.79 -5.14 -15.53
C THR A 320 -21.05 -6.41 -15.09
N GLU A 321 -20.78 -7.36 -15.99
CA GLU A 321 -20.05 -8.60 -15.64
C GLU A 321 -18.59 -8.31 -15.30
N GLN A 322 -17.94 -7.46 -16.11
CA GLN A 322 -16.58 -6.99 -15.83
C GLN A 322 -16.56 -6.16 -14.54
N GLY A 323 -17.57 -5.30 -14.37
CA GLY A 323 -17.73 -4.50 -13.17
C GLY A 323 -17.79 -5.33 -11.89
N LEU A 324 -18.61 -6.38 -11.86
CA LEU A 324 -18.71 -7.27 -10.68
C LEU A 324 -17.35 -7.89 -10.30
N LYS A 325 -16.53 -8.26 -11.28
CA LYS A 325 -15.22 -8.88 -11.03
C LYS A 325 -14.20 -7.93 -10.41
N VAL A 326 -14.22 -6.66 -10.81
CA VAL A 326 -13.25 -5.66 -10.33
C VAL A 326 -13.71 -4.95 -9.05
N LEU A 327 -15.00 -5.02 -8.72
CA LEU A 327 -15.60 -4.31 -7.60
C LEU A 327 -14.81 -4.45 -6.28
N PRO A 328 -14.37 -5.64 -5.83
CA PRO A 328 -13.60 -5.77 -4.59
C PRO A 328 -12.23 -5.07 -4.61
N GLN A 329 -11.66 -4.83 -5.79
CA GLN A 329 -10.32 -4.26 -5.96
C GLN A 329 -10.32 -2.72 -5.99
N ILE A 330 -11.48 -2.12 -6.21
CA ILE A 330 -11.62 -0.67 -6.45
C ILE A 330 -12.25 0.08 -5.27
N LEU A 331 -12.80 -0.66 -4.32
CA LEU A 331 -13.36 -0.14 -3.08
C LEU A 331 -12.22 0.16 -2.09
N PRO A 332 -12.32 1.28 -1.33
CA PRO A 332 -11.36 1.62 -0.29
C PRO A 332 -11.58 0.73 0.95
N ASP A 333 -11.11 1.15 2.12
CA ASP A 333 -11.46 0.50 3.38
C ASP A 333 -12.99 0.61 3.65
N PRO A 334 -13.65 -0.45 4.16
CA PRO A 334 -15.06 -0.46 4.52
C PRO A 334 -15.55 0.73 5.34
N GLU A 335 -14.72 1.31 6.19
CA GLU A 335 -15.14 2.43 7.04
C GLU A 335 -15.30 3.76 6.28
N GLN A 336 -14.96 3.82 4.99
CA GLN A 336 -14.74 5.08 4.28
C GLN A 336 -15.68 5.34 3.10
N THR A 337 -16.65 4.49 2.79
CA THR A 337 -17.51 4.68 1.61
C THR A 337 -18.92 5.05 2.01
N ARG A 338 -19.31 6.28 1.66
CA ARG A 338 -20.62 6.84 1.99
C ARG A 338 -21.61 6.71 0.84
N ALA A 339 -21.15 6.83 -0.42
CA ALA A 339 -22.03 6.64 -1.57
C ALA A 339 -21.33 6.04 -2.81
N ILE A 340 -22.08 5.27 -3.61
CA ILE A 340 -21.60 4.72 -4.89
C ILE A 340 -22.64 4.96 -5.98
N LEU A 341 -22.19 5.54 -7.08
CA LEU A 341 -22.98 5.80 -8.29
C LEU A 341 -22.55 4.83 -9.39
N PHE A 342 -23.45 4.02 -9.99
CA PHE A 342 -23.09 3.00 -11.00
C PHE A 342 -23.76 3.17 -12.38
N GLY A 343 -23.03 2.94 -13.47
CA GLY A 343 -23.57 2.78 -14.84
C GLY A 343 -22.63 2.06 -15.83
N SER A 344 -23.17 1.53 -16.93
CA SER A 344 -22.48 0.49 -17.73
C SER A 344 -22.80 0.48 -19.25
N ASN A 345 -22.10 -0.37 -20.02
CA ASN A 345 -22.21 -0.46 -21.49
C ASN A 345 -23.16 -1.55 -22.05
N ASP A 346 -23.86 -2.26 -21.18
CA ASP A 346 -24.54 -3.55 -21.42
C ASP A 346 -25.58 -3.54 -22.54
N ALA A 347 -26.23 -2.39 -22.77
CA ALA A 347 -27.24 -2.16 -23.81
C ALA A 347 -26.68 -2.18 -25.25
N CYS A 348 -25.54 -2.84 -25.46
CA CYS A 348 -25.03 -3.17 -26.78
C CYS A 348 -25.93 -4.22 -27.46
N LEU A 349 -25.98 -4.22 -28.79
CA LEU A 349 -26.72 -5.24 -29.54
C LEU A 349 -26.02 -6.61 -29.42
N PRO A 350 -26.77 -7.73 -29.42
CA PRO A 350 -26.18 -9.07 -29.26
C PRO A 350 -25.16 -9.45 -30.35
N ASP A 351 -25.31 -8.93 -31.57
CA ASP A 351 -24.40 -9.18 -32.69
C ASP A 351 -23.26 -8.14 -32.80
N ALA A 352 -23.12 -7.23 -31.83
CA ALA A 352 -22.06 -6.24 -31.82
C ALA A 352 -20.69 -6.89 -31.56
N ALA A 353 -19.73 -6.65 -32.47
CA ALA A 353 -18.39 -7.24 -32.42
C ALA A 353 -17.49 -6.72 -31.28
N ASN A 354 -17.93 -5.71 -30.53
CA ASN A 354 -17.15 -5.11 -29.43
C ASN A 354 -17.25 -5.89 -28.10
N GLY A 355 -18.06 -6.96 -28.03
CA GLY A 355 -18.13 -7.84 -26.87
C GLY A 355 -18.74 -7.21 -25.60
N GLN A 356 -19.46 -6.10 -25.73
CA GLN A 356 -20.00 -5.36 -24.57
C GLN A 356 -21.41 -5.80 -24.16
N HIS A 357 -22.09 -6.57 -25.01
CA HIS A 357 -23.47 -7.00 -24.77
C HIS A 357 -23.57 -7.90 -23.54
N VAL A 358 -24.55 -7.61 -22.68
CA VAL A 358 -25.00 -8.51 -21.60
C VAL A 358 -26.51 -8.65 -21.74
N PRO A 359 -27.08 -9.87 -21.84
CA PRO A 359 -28.52 -10.06 -21.99
C PRO A 359 -29.32 -9.36 -20.89
N LEU A 360 -30.49 -8.79 -21.22
CA LEU A 360 -31.29 -7.95 -20.31
C LEU A 360 -31.58 -8.61 -18.95
N ASP A 361 -31.93 -9.90 -18.95
CA ASP A 361 -32.17 -10.65 -17.70
C ASP A 361 -30.89 -10.82 -16.87
N GLN A 362 -29.75 -11.00 -17.53
CA GLN A 362 -28.46 -11.08 -16.85
C GLN A 362 -28.02 -9.71 -16.32
N TYR A 363 -28.27 -8.64 -17.07
CA TYR A 363 -28.05 -7.27 -16.61
C TYR A 363 -28.82 -6.97 -15.32
N LYS A 364 -30.11 -7.32 -15.24
CA LYS A 364 -30.90 -7.16 -14.01
C LYS A 364 -30.28 -7.94 -12.84
N LYS A 365 -29.92 -9.21 -13.06
CA LYS A 365 -29.24 -10.03 -12.04
C LYS A 365 -27.91 -9.42 -11.60
N ASN A 366 -27.14 -8.88 -12.54
CA ASN A 366 -25.85 -8.27 -12.25
C ASN A 366 -26.03 -6.98 -11.43
N LEU A 367 -27.03 -6.15 -11.73
CA LEU A 367 -27.34 -4.97 -10.91
C LEU A 367 -27.72 -5.36 -9.48
N VAL A 368 -28.57 -6.38 -9.31
CA VAL A 368 -28.91 -6.91 -7.98
C VAL A 368 -27.65 -7.41 -7.27
N GLN A 369 -26.84 -8.24 -7.92
CA GLN A 369 -25.58 -8.74 -7.36
C GLN A 369 -24.60 -7.62 -7.00
N LEU A 370 -24.58 -6.53 -7.78
CA LEU A 370 -23.71 -5.39 -7.54
C LEU A 370 -24.15 -4.68 -6.26
N VAL A 371 -25.44 -4.34 -6.13
CA VAL A 371 -25.93 -3.62 -4.95
C VAL A 371 -25.99 -4.46 -3.68
N THR A 372 -26.05 -5.79 -3.79
CA THR A 372 -25.96 -6.74 -2.66
C THR A 372 -24.58 -7.39 -2.55
N HIS A 373 -23.55 -6.85 -3.22
CA HIS A 373 -22.25 -7.50 -3.21
C HIS A 373 -21.67 -7.47 -1.78
N PRO A 374 -21.11 -8.56 -1.22
CA PRO A 374 -20.58 -8.58 0.14
C PRO A 374 -19.53 -7.49 0.41
N ALA A 375 -18.69 -7.21 -0.60
CA ALA A 375 -17.72 -6.11 -0.53
C ALA A 375 -18.38 -4.73 -0.43
N LEU A 376 -19.61 -4.52 -0.92
CA LEU A 376 -20.36 -3.28 -0.68
C LEU A 376 -21.10 -3.30 0.64
N GLU A 377 -21.69 -4.44 1.02
CA GLU A 377 -22.39 -4.58 2.30
C GLU A 377 -21.47 -4.29 3.48
N ALA A 378 -20.18 -4.65 3.37
CA ALA A 378 -19.16 -4.31 4.36
C ALA A 378 -19.05 -2.80 4.62
N HIS A 379 -19.26 -1.97 3.59
CA HIS A 379 -19.16 -0.51 3.68
C HIS A 379 -20.48 0.16 4.14
N LYS A 380 -21.60 -0.56 4.11
CA LYS A 380 -22.96 -0.02 4.34
C LYS A 380 -23.25 1.32 3.61
N PRO A 381 -22.91 1.45 2.30
CA PRO A 381 -22.99 2.72 1.60
C PRO A 381 -24.43 3.07 1.21
N ARG A 382 -24.66 4.35 0.89
CA ARG A 382 -25.83 4.80 0.13
C ARG A 382 -25.61 4.51 -1.36
N LEU A 383 -26.48 3.71 -1.97
CA LEU A 383 -26.27 3.26 -3.35
C LEU A 383 -27.17 4.02 -4.34
N LEU A 384 -26.58 4.50 -5.43
CA LEU A 384 -27.26 5.16 -6.54
C LEU A 384 -27.05 4.36 -7.83
N LEU A 385 -28.13 3.91 -8.46
CA LEU A 385 -28.09 3.33 -9.80
C LEU A 385 -28.39 4.41 -10.85
N VAL A 386 -27.62 4.44 -11.93
CA VAL A 386 -27.79 5.36 -13.06
C VAL A 386 -28.42 4.61 -14.23
N THR A 387 -29.52 5.14 -14.78
CA THR A 387 -30.11 4.56 -15.98
C THR A 387 -29.24 4.87 -17.20
N PRO A 388 -29.09 3.92 -18.15
CA PRO A 388 -28.50 4.24 -19.44
C PRO A 388 -29.24 5.42 -20.11
N PRO A 389 -28.55 6.50 -20.50
CA PRO A 389 -29.16 7.65 -21.16
C PRO A 389 -29.55 7.32 -22.61
N PRO A 390 -30.40 8.12 -23.28
CA PRO A 390 -30.56 8.01 -24.73
C PRO A 390 -29.22 8.24 -25.44
N ILE A 391 -29.11 7.70 -26.65
CA ILE A 391 -27.98 7.88 -27.57
C ILE A 391 -28.39 8.69 -28.79
N GLU A 392 -27.41 9.24 -29.51
CA GLU A 392 -27.62 9.83 -30.83
C GLU A 392 -27.11 8.82 -31.87
N GLU A 393 -28.04 8.04 -32.44
CA GLU A 393 -27.72 6.86 -33.24
C GLU A 393 -26.95 7.20 -34.52
N ARG A 394 -27.16 8.39 -35.11
CA ARG A 394 -26.48 8.80 -36.36
C ARG A 394 -25.01 9.14 -36.12
N ARG A 395 -24.71 9.90 -35.07
CA ARG A 395 -23.34 10.20 -34.63
C ARG A 395 -22.66 8.93 -34.14
N LEU A 396 -23.40 8.06 -33.45
CA LEU A 396 -22.87 6.78 -33.03
C LEU A 396 -22.51 5.90 -34.23
N ASP A 397 -23.37 5.84 -35.26
CA ASP A 397 -23.09 5.12 -36.50
C ASP A 397 -21.80 5.64 -37.17
N HIS A 398 -21.65 6.97 -37.28
CA HIS A 398 -20.42 7.58 -37.79
C HIS A 398 -19.19 7.20 -36.95
N ARG A 399 -19.29 7.26 -35.62
CA ARG A 399 -18.21 6.88 -34.70
C ARG A 399 -17.85 5.40 -34.79
N VAL A 400 -18.84 4.52 -34.88
CA VAL A 400 -18.64 3.08 -34.96
C VAL A 400 -17.98 2.71 -36.29
N LYS A 401 -18.39 3.33 -37.39
CA LYS A 401 -17.74 3.19 -38.70
C LYS A 401 -16.32 3.73 -38.71
N SER A 402 -16.04 4.86 -38.06
CA SER A 402 -14.66 5.39 -37.97
C SER A 402 -13.72 4.50 -37.15
N GLN A 403 -14.27 3.64 -36.29
CA GLN A 403 -13.55 2.62 -35.53
C GLN A 403 -13.40 1.28 -36.27
N GLY A 404 -13.85 1.19 -37.52
CA GLY A 404 -13.71 0.00 -38.36
C GLY A 404 -14.84 -1.04 -38.20
N TYR A 405 -15.90 -0.71 -37.46
CA TYR A 405 -17.07 -1.60 -37.34
C TYR A 405 -18.07 -1.35 -38.48
N LEU A 406 -18.73 -2.43 -38.92
CA LEU A 406 -19.64 -2.40 -40.09
C LEU A 406 -21.10 -2.10 -39.73
N LYS A 407 -21.48 -2.28 -38.47
CA LYS A 407 -22.86 -2.11 -38.00
C LYS A 407 -22.88 -1.28 -36.72
N LEU A 408 -23.94 -0.51 -36.56
CA LEU A 408 -24.27 0.16 -35.30
C LEU A 408 -24.32 -0.86 -34.16
N ASN A 409 -23.79 -0.49 -33.00
CA ASN A 409 -23.67 -1.40 -31.86
C ASN A 409 -24.73 -1.17 -30.77
N ARG A 410 -25.55 -0.11 -30.83
CA ARG A 410 -26.60 0.22 -29.86
C ARG A 410 -27.80 0.85 -30.55
N SER A 411 -28.99 0.75 -29.95
CA SER A 411 -30.18 1.50 -30.39
C SER A 411 -30.95 2.03 -29.17
N ASN A 412 -31.66 3.13 -29.32
CA ASN A 412 -32.51 3.70 -28.28
C ASN A 412 -33.64 2.75 -27.88
N VAL A 413 -34.14 1.92 -28.80
CA VAL A 413 -35.13 0.87 -28.49
C VAL A 413 -34.59 -0.08 -27.43
N VAL A 414 -33.35 -0.56 -27.60
CA VAL A 414 -32.70 -1.46 -26.64
C VAL A 414 -32.27 -0.70 -25.39
N THR A 415 -31.62 0.46 -25.53
CA THR A 415 -31.16 1.27 -24.39
C THR A 415 -32.30 1.63 -23.45
N LYS A 416 -33.50 1.93 -23.97
CA LYS A 416 -34.69 2.16 -23.15
C LYS A 416 -35.04 0.96 -22.28
N GLN A 417 -34.97 -0.26 -22.82
CA GLN A 417 -35.28 -1.48 -22.06
C GLN A 417 -34.33 -1.65 -20.87
N TYR A 418 -33.05 -1.32 -21.04
CA TYR A 418 -32.06 -1.35 -19.96
C TYR A 418 -32.28 -0.22 -18.95
N ALA A 419 -32.70 0.98 -19.40
CA ALA A 419 -33.11 2.06 -18.51
C ALA A 419 -34.34 1.69 -17.67
N ASP A 420 -35.36 1.08 -18.27
CA ASP A 420 -36.53 0.55 -17.58
C ASP A 420 -36.12 -0.51 -16.54
N ALA A 421 -35.24 -1.44 -16.93
CA ALA A 421 -34.72 -2.49 -16.05
C ALA A 421 -33.93 -1.93 -14.85
N ALA A 422 -33.06 -0.93 -15.06
CA ALA A 422 -32.31 -0.30 -13.99
C ALA A 422 -33.24 0.39 -12.97
N ARG A 423 -34.31 1.02 -13.44
CA ARG A 423 -35.35 1.62 -12.56
C ARG A 423 -36.09 0.59 -11.75
N GLU A 424 -36.46 -0.53 -12.37
CA GLU A 424 -37.12 -1.64 -11.68
C GLU A 424 -36.23 -2.19 -10.55
N VAL A 425 -34.95 -2.46 -10.84
CA VAL A 425 -34.00 -2.95 -9.84
C VAL A 425 -33.79 -1.93 -8.73
N ALA A 426 -33.61 -0.64 -9.06
CA ALA A 426 -33.42 0.40 -8.06
C ALA A 426 -34.61 0.47 -7.08
N LYS A 427 -35.84 0.37 -7.61
CA LYS A 427 -37.07 0.34 -6.83
C LYS A 427 -37.18 -0.93 -5.97
N GLU A 428 -36.89 -2.10 -6.54
CA GLU A 428 -36.97 -3.39 -5.84
C GLU A 428 -35.95 -3.44 -4.68
N MET A 429 -34.73 -2.99 -4.93
CA MET A 429 -33.63 -2.99 -3.96
C MET A 429 -33.66 -1.78 -3.01
N LYS A 430 -34.60 -0.85 -3.20
CA LYS A 430 -34.77 0.38 -2.40
C LYS A 430 -33.50 1.24 -2.33
N VAL A 431 -32.81 1.33 -3.46
CA VAL A 431 -31.64 2.21 -3.65
C VAL A 431 -32.05 3.43 -4.47
N GLY A 432 -31.26 4.50 -4.43
CA GLY A 432 -31.60 5.71 -5.20
C GLY A 432 -31.41 5.47 -6.71
N CYS A 433 -32.21 6.15 -7.53
CA CYS A 433 -32.20 6.00 -8.98
C CYS A 433 -32.00 7.35 -9.68
N VAL A 434 -30.86 7.52 -10.35
CA VAL A 434 -30.57 8.68 -11.21
C VAL A 434 -31.04 8.36 -12.62
N ASP A 435 -32.25 8.82 -12.98
CA ASP A 435 -32.90 8.51 -14.25
C ASP A 435 -32.50 9.46 -15.39
N LEU A 436 -31.28 9.29 -15.90
CA LEU A 436 -30.75 10.07 -17.02
C LEU A 436 -31.53 9.87 -18.31
N TRP A 437 -32.08 8.68 -18.53
CA TRP A 437 -32.96 8.43 -19.67
C TRP A 437 -34.10 9.45 -19.71
N THR A 438 -34.89 9.52 -18.63
CA THR A 438 -36.04 10.42 -18.56
C THR A 438 -35.60 11.87 -18.52
N ALA A 439 -34.51 12.21 -17.83
CA ALA A 439 -34.02 13.59 -17.75
C ALA A 439 -33.66 14.15 -19.14
N PHE A 440 -32.93 13.39 -19.96
CA PHE A 440 -32.49 13.83 -21.27
C PHE A 440 -33.65 13.86 -22.28
N MET A 441 -34.48 12.82 -22.27
CA MET A 441 -35.68 12.77 -23.12
C MET A 441 -36.63 13.93 -22.79
N SER A 442 -36.90 14.20 -21.51
CA SER A 442 -37.79 15.30 -21.08
C SER A 442 -37.24 16.67 -21.45
N LYS A 443 -35.92 16.87 -21.39
CA LYS A 443 -35.25 18.09 -21.87
C LYS A 443 -35.50 18.33 -23.36
N ALA A 444 -35.63 17.26 -24.16
CA ALA A 444 -36.02 17.32 -25.57
C ALA A 444 -37.55 17.38 -25.79
N GLY A 445 -38.35 17.55 -24.74
CA GLY A 445 -39.81 17.65 -24.81
C GLY A 445 -40.53 16.31 -25.01
N TRP A 446 -39.83 15.18 -24.86
CA TRP A 446 -40.39 13.84 -25.02
C TRP A 446 -41.36 13.48 -23.87
N LYS A 447 -42.43 12.76 -24.19
CA LYS A 447 -43.36 12.16 -23.24
C LYS A 447 -43.49 10.65 -23.48
N PRO A 448 -43.84 9.85 -22.46
CA PRO A 448 -44.12 8.43 -22.64
C PRO A 448 -45.14 8.19 -23.76
N GLY A 449 -44.75 7.41 -24.77
CA GLY A 449 -45.56 7.15 -25.96
C GLY A 449 -45.08 7.88 -27.22
N ASP A 450 -44.28 8.94 -27.07
CA ASP A 450 -43.64 9.63 -28.19
C ASP A 450 -42.55 8.77 -28.84
N PRO A 451 -42.23 9.00 -30.13
CA PRO A 451 -41.08 8.39 -30.78
C PRO A 451 -39.77 8.66 -30.03
N LEU A 452 -38.82 7.72 -30.09
CA LEU A 452 -37.56 7.80 -29.33
C LEU A 452 -36.59 8.78 -29.99
N TYR A 453 -36.55 10.03 -29.54
CA TYR A 453 -35.65 11.05 -30.07
C TYR A 453 -34.18 10.62 -30.01
N GLY A 454 -33.41 10.98 -31.03
CA GLY A 454 -32.03 10.50 -31.22
C GLY A 454 -31.92 9.22 -32.06
N SER A 455 -33.04 8.57 -32.40
CA SER A 455 -33.04 7.41 -33.30
C SER A 455 -32.79 7.80 -34.77
N GLN A 456 -32.11 6.95 -35.53
CA GLN A 456 -31.78 7.21 -36.94
C GLN A 456 -33.02 7.22 -37.86
N ASP A 457 -34.14 6.66 -37.40
CA ASP A 457 -35.42 6.61 -38.15
C ASP A 457 -36.27 7.89 -38.01
N LEU A 458 -35.87 8.83 -37.15
CA LEU A 458 -36.57 10.09 -36.88
C LEU A 458 -35.73 11.29 -37.24
N PRO A 459 -36.28 12.46 -37.63
CA PRO A 459 -35.48 13.66 -37.88
C PRO A 459 -34.47 13.97 -36.76
N GLU A 460 -33.36 14.62 -37.11
CA GLU A 460 -32.38 15.04 -36.11
C GLU A 460 -33.04 15.90 -35.02
N ASN A 461 -32.65 15.65 -33.76
CA ASN A 461 -33.14 16.41 -32.62
C ASN A 461 -31.98 17.21 -32.04
N ASP A 462 -32.03 18.53 -32.20
CA ASP A 462 -30.96 19.44 -31.77
C ASP A 462 -30.68 19.37 -30.27
N VAL A 463 -31.71 19.12 -29.46
CA VAL A 463 -31.56 19.00 -28.01
C VAL A 463 -30.77 17.74 -27.65
N ILE A 464 -31.11 16.58 -28.21
CA ILE A 464 -30.34 15.34 -27.98
C ILE A 464 -28.90 15.48 -28.49
N ARG A 465 -28.72 16.14 -29.65
CA ARG A 465 -27.39 16.41 -30.22
C ARG A 465 -26.56 17.39 -29.39
N ALA A 466 -27.18 18.30 -28.66
CA ALA A 466 -26.48 19.20 -27.74
C ALA A 466 -25.98 18.47 -26.47
N LEU A 467 -26.59 17.33 -26.11
CA LEU A 467 -26.22 16.55 -24.92
C LEU A 467 -25.14 15.49 -25.20
N ILE A 468 -25.00 15.04 -26.45
CA ILE A 468 -24.17 13.87 -26.78
C ILE A 468 -23.22 14.18 -27.94
N HIS A 469 -21.92 14.26 -27.66
CA HIS A 469 -20.96 14.83 -28.63
C HIS A 469 -20.51 13.85 -29.71
N ASP A 470 -20.41 12.54 -29.41
CA ASP A 470 -19.95 11.51 -30.35
C ASP A 470 -20.99 10.40 -30.61
N GLY A 471 -22.24 10.65 -30.20
CA GLY A 471 -23.34 9.69 -30.24
C GLY A 471 -23.47 8.79 -29.01
N LEU A 472 -22.48 8.81 -28.09
CA LEU A 472 -22.55 8.04 -26.84
C LEU A 472 -22.18 8.86 -25.59
N HIS A 473 -21.15 9.71 -25.66
CA HIS A 473 -20.56 10.41 -24.52
C HIS A 473 -21.06 11.85 -24.40
N PHE A 474 -20.97 12.37 -23.18
CA PHE A 474 -21.66 13.58 -22.75
C PHE A 474 -20.90 14.87 -23.10
N THR A 475 -21.67 15.89 -23.46
CA THR A 475 -21.24 17.29 -23.47
C THR A 475 -21.25 17.86 -22.04
N PRO A 476 -20.70 19.07 -21.82
CA PRO A 476 -20.83 19.78 -20.55
C PRO A 476 -22.27 19.96 -20.08
N GLU A 477 -23.21 20.27 -20.99
CA GLU A 477 -24.62 20.45 -20.64
C GLU A 477 -25.23 19.13 -20.11
N ALA A 478 -24.86 18.00 -20.71
CA ALA A 478 -25.29 16.69 -20.24
C ALA A 478 -24.73 16.34 -18.85
N TYR A 479 -23.46 16.66 -18.56
CA TYR A 479 -22.91 16.49 -17.21
C TYR A 479 -23.55 17.43 -16.19
N GLU A 480 -23.98 18.63 -16.58
CA GLU A 480 -24.70 19.55 -15.69
C GLU A 480 -26.09 19.00 -15.32
N ILE A 481 -26.81 18.43 -16.30
CA ILE A 481 -28.07 17.72 -16.03
C ILE A 481 -27.82 16.52 -15.11
N PHE A 482 -26.76 15.74 -15.36
CA PHE A 482 -26.40 14.60 -14.53
C PHE A 482 -26.13 15.03 -13.08
N TYR A 483 -25.32 16.07 -12.87
CA TYR A 483 -25.08 16.64 -11.54
C TYR A 483 -26.38 17.04 -10.84
N LYS A 484 -27.28 17.76 -11.53
CA LYS A 484 -28.57 18.20 -10.98
C LYS A 484 -29.45 17.01 -10.57
N GLU A 485 -29.50 15.96 -11.38
CA GLU A 485 -30.26 14.76 -11.06
C GLU A 485 -29.65 13.97 -9.90
N VAL A 486 -28.31 13.89 -9.79
CA VAL A 486 -27.65 13.30 -8.61
C VAL A 486 -28.04 14.05 -7.33
N ILE A 487 -27.89 15.37 -7.31
CA ILE A 487 -28.24 16.20 -6.14
C ILE A 487 -29.74 16.11 -5.81
N LYS A 488 -30.61 16.06 -6.81
CA LYS A 488 -32.06 15.88 -6.63
C LYS A 488 -32.41 14.53 -6.02
N VAL A 489 -31.75 13.44 -6.44
CA VAL A 489 -31.98 12.11 -5.85
C VAL A 489 -31.47 12.08 -4.41
N ILE A 490 -30.30 12.68 -4.14
CA ILE A 490 -29.78 12.81 -2.77
C ILE A 490 -30.75 13.61 -1.90
N SER A 491 -31.20 14.78 -2.33
CA SER A 491 -32.09 15.64 -1.52
C SER A 491 -33.44 14.99 -1.18
N THR A 492 -33.93 14.12 -2.06
CA THR A 492 -35.23 13.44 -1.88
C THR A 492 -35.11 12.11 -1.13
N THR A 493 -33.98 11.40 -1.28
CA THR A 493 -33.78 10.06 -0.70
C THR A 493 -33.02 10.11 0.63
N TRP A 494 -32.00 10.98 0.71
CA TRP A 494 -31.11 11.16 1.87
C TRP A 494 -30.82 12.65 2.08
N PRO A 495 -31.80 13.44 2.54
CA PRO A 495 -31.63 14.87 2.75
C PRO A 495 -30.53 15.23 3.74
N ASP A 496 -30.16 14.30 4.63
CA ASP A 496 -29.03 14.38 5.55
C ASP A 496 -27.65 14.34 4.86
N GLU A 497 -27.59 13.81 3.64
CA GLU A 497 -26.37 13.69 2.82
C GLU A 497 -26.16 14.89 1.88
N MET A 498 -27.03 15.89 1.95
CA MET A 498 -26.87 17.12 1.19
C MET A 498 -25.57 17.85 1.59
N PRO A 499 -24.83 18.44 0.64
CA PRO A 499 -23.53 19.04 0.94
C PRO A 499 -23.57 20.00 2.12
N GLU A 500 -24.56 20.90 2.18
CA GLU A 500 -24.74 21.88 3.26
C GLU A 500 -25.13 21.31 4.62
N LYS A 501 -25.53 20.03 4.69
CA LYS A 501 -25.94 19.34 5.91
C LYS A 501 -24.80 18.57 6.59
N LEU A 502 -23.75 18.25 5.86
CA LEU A 502 -22.57 17.60 6.42
C LEU A 502 -21.76 18.58 7.30
N PRO A 503 -20.94 18.13 8.24
CA PRO A 503 -19.95 18.98 8.88
C PRO A 503 -18.68 19.08 8.02
N TYR A 504 -17.86 20.11 8.25
CA TYR A 504 -16.48 20.04 7.79
C TYR A 504 -15.71 19.05 8.66
N ILE A 505 -14.91 18.18 8.05
CA ILE A 505 -14.09 17.21 8.79
C ILE A 505 -12.97 17.92 9.55
N ILE A 506 -12.33 18.89 8.91
CA ILE A 506 -11.36 19.80 9.56
C ILE A 506 -12.07 21.13 9.84
N PRO A 507 -11.99 21.67 11.07
CA PRO A 507 -12.62 22.94 11.44
C PRO A 507 -12.28 24.09 10.50
N ALA A 508 -13.21 25.05 10.35
CA ALA A 508 -12.91 26.30 9.67
C ALA A 508 -11.79 27.04 10.39
N TRP A 509 -10.96 27.78 9.66
CA TRP A 509 -9.80 28.45 10.23
C TRP A 509 -10.19 29.47 11.34
N ASP A 510 -11.42 29.98 11.31
CA ASP A 510 -12.00 30.93 12.26
C ASP A 510 -12.76 30.25 13.42
N ASP A 511 -12.81 28.91 13.49
CA ASP A 511 -13.45 28.17 14.58
C ASP A 511 -12.57 28.13 15.84
N GLY A 512 -12.58 29.24 16.59
CA GLY A 512 -11.75 29.41 17.77
C GLY A 512 -11.98 28.35 18.84
N ALA A 513 -13.20 27.83 18.98
CA ALA A 513 -13.52 26.78 19.95
C ALA A 513 -12.89 25.44 19.55
N ALA A 514 -13.01 25.05 18.28
CA ALA A 514 -12.43 23.82 17.78
C ALA A 514 -10.89 23.86 17.83
N TRP A 515 -10.27 24.97 17.40
CA TRP A 515 -8.81 25.08 17.44
C TRP A 515 -8.24 25.21 18.86
N ALA A 516 -8.99 25.82 19.80
CA ALA A 516 -8.60 25.83 21.21
C ALA A 516 -8.57 24.43 21.82
N ALA A 517 -9.46 23.52 21.40
CA ALA A 517 -9.44 22.12 21.82
C ALA A 517 -8.16 21.39 21.33
N GLU A 518 -7.62 21.79 20.18
CA GLU A 518 -6.34 21.30 19.63
C GLU A 518 -5.11 22.07 20.16
N GLY A 519 -5.29 22.94 21.17
CA GLY A 519 -4.20 23.70 21.80
C GLY A 519 -3.70 24.90 20.99
N LEU A 520 -4.41 25.30 19.93
CA LEU A 520 -4.08 26.46 19.10
C LEU A 520 -4.86 27.69 19.52
N LYS A 521 -4.15 28.82 19.71
CA LYS A 521 -4.75 30.12 20.02
C LYS A 521 -5.03 30.88 18.73
N MET A 522 -6.25 30.78 18.22
CA MET A 522 -6.69 31.57 17.07
C MET A 522 -7.03 33.01 17.47
N GLY A 523 -6.99 33.93 16.49
CA GLY A 523 -7.19 35.36 16.69
C GLY A 523 -8.57 35.74 17.28
N LYS A 524 -8.76 37.03 17.59
CA LYS A 524 -9.96 37.54 18.28
C LYS A 524 -11.27 37.15 17.58
N ASP A 525 -12.32 36.92 18.36
CA ASP A 525 -13.69 36.49 17.98
C ASP A 525 -14.43 37.34 16.93
N ASN A 526 -13.81 38.40 16.39
CA ASN A 526 -14.42 39.39 15.49
C ASN A 526 -13.79 39.37 14.09
N VAL A 527 -13.36 38.20 13.60
CA VAL A 527 -12.90 38.07 12.21
C VAL A 527 -14.10 38.23 11.26
N VAL A 528 -14.02 39.23 10.38
CA VAL A 528 -15.02 39.44 9.32
C VAL A 528 -14.80 38.38 8.24
N ARG A 529 -15.86 37.63 7.90
CA ARG A 529 -15.86 36.68 6.78
C ARG A 529 -15.87 37.45 5.47
N HIS A 530 -14.98 37.11 4.55
CA HIS A 530 -15.20 37.42 3.14
C HIS A 530 -16.03 36.28 2.56
N ASP A 531 -17.19 36.65 1.99
CA ASP A 531 -18.12 35.72 1.34
C ASP A 531 -17.48 35.00 0.14
#